data_AF-A0A435XJ28-F1
#
_entry.id   AF-A0A435XJ28-F1
#
_cell.length_a   1.000
_cell.length_b   1.000
_cell.length_c   1.000
_cell.angle_alpha   90.00
_cell.angle_beta   90.00
_cell.angle_gamma   90.00
#
_symmetry.space_group_name_H-M   'P 1'
#
loop_
_entity.id
_entity.type
_entity.pdbx_description
1 polymer ?
#
loop_
_entity_poly.entity_id
_entity_poly.type
_entity_poly.pdbx_seq_one_letter_code
_entity_poly.pdbx_strand_id
1 'polypeptide(L)' 'MRKIIAATFVSLDGVMQAPGGPEEDPVGGFKFGGWTFHYFDEVAGVAMDELFSKPFALLLGRRTYDI' A
#
# COMPACT_ATOMS: atom_id res chain seq x y z
N MET A 1 6.84 4.18 25.22
CA MET A 1 5.55 4.21 24.49
C MET A 1 5.75 3.61 23.10
N ARG A 2 4.81 2.80 22.60
CA ARG A 2 4.87 2.27 21.23
C ARG A 2 4.50 3.37 20.23
N LYS A 3 5.10 3.35 19.04
CA LYS A 3 4.75 4.25 17.93
C LYS A 3 3.61 3.64 17.13
N ILE A 4 2.66 4.48 16.71
CA ILE A 4 1.70 4.14 15.65
C ILE A 4 2.33 4.62 14.34
N ILE A 5 2.48 3.71 13.39
CA ILE A 5 3.14 3.98 12.10
C ILE A 5 2.10 3.75 11.01
N ALA A 6 1.95 4.72 10.12
CA ALA A 6 1.18 4.58 8.90
C ALA A 6 2.15 4.46 7.73
N ALA A 7 1.97 3.46 6.88
CA ALA A 7 2.73 3.25 5.65
C ALA A 7 1.74 3.00 4.52
N THR A 8 1.80 3.82 3.47
CA THR A 8 0.83 3.82 2.39
C THR A 8 1.51 4.22 1.08
N PHE A 9 1.12 3.59 -0.02
CA PHE A 9 1.33 4.18 -1.35
C PHE A 9 0.22 5.20 -1.62
N VAL A 10 0.59 6.40 -2.07
CA VAL A 10 -0.36 7.46 -2.39
C VAL A 10 0.09 8.18 -3.66
N SER A 11 -0.83 8.41 -4.59
CA SER A 11 -0.58 9.23 -5.77
C SER A 11 -0.48 10.72 -5.40
N LEU A 12 0.00 11.55 -6.32
CA LEU A 12 0.13 13.00 -6.10
C LEU A 12 -1.23 13.69 -5.83
N ASP A 13 -2.31 13.15 -6.40
CA ASP A 13 -3.69 13.62 -6.21
C ASP A 13 -4.43 12.88 -5.08
N GLY A 14 -3.73 12.05 -4.29
CA GLY A 14 -4.26 11.51 -3.02
C GLY A 14 -4.96 10.16 -3.11
N VAL A 15 -4.76 9.39 -4.18
CA VAL A 15 -5.36 8.06 -4.37
C VAL A 15 -4.49 6.96 -3.75
N MET A 16 -5.11 6.07 -2.97
CA MET A 16 -4.47 4.88 -2.36
C MET A 16 -5.06 3.55 -2.85
N GLN A 17 -6.06 3.57 -3.73
CA GLN A 17 -6.77 2.36 -4.19
C GLN A 17 -5.91 1.56 -5.17
N ALA A 18 -5.93 0.23 -5.03
CA ALA A 18 -5.28 -0.75 -5.91
C ALA A 18 -3.80 -0.44 -6.29
N PRO A 19 -2.90 -0.13 -5.33
CA PRO A 19 -1.50 0.19 -5.62
C PRO A 19 -0.69 -0.98 -6.18
N GLY A 20 -0.94 -2.21 -5.77
CA GLY A 20 -0.16 -3.40 -6.08
C GLY A 20 -0.57 -4.12 -7.36
N GLY A 21 -1.77 -4.71 -7.40
CA GLY A 21 -2.23 -5.55 -8.52
C GLY A 21 -3.26 -4.88 -9.44
N PRO A 22 -3.29 -5.17 -10.75
CA PRO A 22 -4.32 -4.66 -11.67
C PRO A 22 -5.76 -4.95 -11.21
N GLU A 23 -5.97 -6.08 -10.54
CA GLU A 23 -7.27 -6.53 -10.02
C GLU A 23 -7.41 -6.38 -8.48
N GLU A 24 -6.48 -5.71 -7.79
CA GLU A 24 -6.45 -5.64 -6.31
C GLU A 24 -7.72 -5.03 -5.71
N ASP A 25 -8.18 -3.88 -6.26
CA ASP A 25 -9.42 -3.26 -5.83
C ASP A 25 -10.15 -2.56 -6.99
N PRO A 26 -11.01 -3.27 -7.75
CA PRO A 26 -11.72 -2.72 -8.90
C PRO A 26 -13.00 -1.95 -8.53
N VAL A 27 -13.29 -1.74 -7.23
CA VAL A 27 -14.56 -1.11 -6.81
C VAL A 27 -14.71 0.29 -7.39
N GLY A 28 -15.95 0.63 -7.76
CA GLY A 28 -16.27 1.86 -8.47
C GLY A 28 -15.82 1.87 -9.94
N GLY A 29 -15.36 0.73 -10.46
CA GLY A 29 -14.80 0.65 -11.81
C GLY A 29 -13.43 1.31 -11.91
N PHE A 30 -12.63 1.26 -10.83
CA PHE A 30 -11.29 1.83 -10.80
C PHE A 30 -10.40 1.15 -11.85
N LYS A 31 -9.81 1.95 -12.75
CA LYS A 31 -9.11 1.46 -13.96
C LYS A 31 -7.59 1.45 -13.84
N PHE A 32 -7.05 1.91 -12.72
CA PHE A 32 -5.61 2.13 -12.54
C PHE A 32 -5.01 1.17 -11.53
N GLY A 33 -5.52 -0.07 -11.44
CA GLY A 33 -4.93 -1.07 -10.56
C GLY A 33 -3.47 -1.35 -10.90
N GLY A 34 -2.67 -1.63 -9.88
CA GLY A 34 -1.24 -1.91 -10.00
C GLY A 34 -0.39 -0.72 -10.40
N TRP A 35 -0.88 0.50 -10.16
CA TRP A 35 -0.21 1.72 -10.58
C TRP A 35 1.19 1.89 -9.99
N THR A 36 1.51 1.30 -8.82
CA THR A 36 2.86 1.43 -8.24
C THR A 36 3.92 0.68 -9.04
N PHE A 37 3.55 -0.36 -9.81
CA PHE A 37 4.51 -1.19 -10.54
C PHE A 37 5.38 -0.39 -11.53
N HIS A 38 4.86 0.71 -12.06
CA HIS A 38 5.58 1.60 -12.97
C HIS A 38 6.56 2.56 -12.27
N TYR A 39 6.45 2.70 -10.95
CA TYR A 39 7.22 3.65 -10.15
C TYR A 39 8.05 2.99 -9.05
N PHE A 40 7.86 1.69 -8.81
CA PHE A 40 8.56 0.97 -7.76
C PHE A 40 10.03 0.79 -8.13
N ASP A 41 10.91 1.19 -7.23
CA ASP A 41 12.36 1.12 -7.41
C ASP A 41 13.04 0.43 -6.20
N GLU A 42 14.37 0.32 -6.27
CA GLU A 42 15.17 -0.30 -5.20
C GLU A 42 15.03 0.45 -3.87
N VAL A 43 14.90 1.78 -3.90
CA VAL A 43 14.78 2.60 -2.69
C VAL A 43 13.44 2.33 -2.00
N ALA A 44 12.35 2.25 -2.77
CA ALA A 44 11.05 1.85 -2.26
C ALA A 44 11.08 0.43 -1.67
N GLY A 45 11.77 -0.50 -2.33
CA GLY A 45 11.99 -1.86 -1.83
C GLY A 45 12.65 -1.90 -0.45
N VAL A 46 13.78 -1.21 -0.30
CA VAL A 46 14.51 -1.12 0.97
C VAL A 46 13.64 -0.52 2.08
N ALA A 47 12.87 0.53 1.78
CA ALA A 47 11.98 1.14 2.77
C ALA A 47 10.87 0.18 3.23
N MET A 48 10.32 -0.63 2.32
CA MET A 48 9.32 -1.65 2.65
C MET A 48 9.92 -2.77 3.51
N ASP A 49 11.12 -3.24 3.17
CA ASP A 49 11.83 -4.26 3.95
C ASP A 49 12.13 -3.76 5.37
N GLU A 50 12.61 -2.52 5.51
CA GLU A 50 12.87 -1.91 6.80
C GLU A 50 11.60 -1.79 7.65
N LEU A 51 10.48 -1.40 7.04
CA LEU A 51 9.18 -1.27 7.71
C LEU A 51 8.72 -2.59 8.32
N PHE A 52 8.92 -3.70 7.61
CA PHE A 52 8.48 -5.03 8.03
C PHE A 52 9.56 -5.86 8.76
N SER A 53 10.79 -5.35 8.88
CA SER A 53 11.94 -6.04 9.48
C SER A 53 11.80 -6.37 10.98
N LYS A 54 10.89 -5.70 11.70
CA LYS A 54 10.71 -5.85 13.15
C LYS A 54 9.30 -6.33 13.47
N PRO A 55 9.08 -7.05 14.60
CA PRO A 55 7.74 -7.46 14.98
C PRO A 55 6.76 -6.28 15.07
N PHE A 56 5.65 -6.39 14.36
CA PHE A 56 4.57 -5.39 14.31
C PHE A 56 3.21 -6.05 14.57
N ALA A 57 2.21 -5.21 14.82
CA ALA A 57 0.81 -5.59 14.78
C ALA A 57 0.11 -4.70 13.74
N LEU A 58 -0.80 -5.28 12.95
CA LEU A 58 -1.54 -4.54 11.93
C LEU A 58 -2.85 -4.03 12.51
N LEU A 59 -3.19 -2.79 12.13
CA LEU A 59 -4.51 -2.22 12.31
C LEU A 59 -5.03 -1.88 10.90
N LEU A 60 -6.01 -2.65 10.44
CA LEU A 60 -6.56 -2.52 9.09
C LEU A 60 -8.03 -2.14 9.14
N GLY A 61 -8.47 -1.35 8.16
CA GLY A 61 -9.89 -1.23 7.85
C GLY A 61 -10.40 -2.52 7.20
N ARG A 62 -11.70 -2.80 7.32
CA ARG A 62 -12.33 -4.01 6.76
C ARG A 62 -12.06 -4.18 5.26
N ARG A 63 -12.17 -3.10 4.47
CA ARG A 63 -11.89 -3.14 3.03
C ARG A 63 -10.46 -3.63 2.73
N THR A 64 -9.46 -3.08 3.41
CA THR A 64 -8.05 -3.46 3.23
C THR A 64 -7.78 -4.89 3.70
N TYR A 65 -8.55 -5.41 4.65
CA TYR A 65 -8.43 -6.80 5.10
C TYR A 65 -9.04 -7.80 4.11
N ASP A 66 -10.08 -7.38 3.38
CA ASP A 66 -10.82 -8.24 2.42
C ASP A 66 -10.17 -8.29 1.02
N ILE A 67 -9.21 -7.39 0.74
CA ILE A 67 -8.38 -7.37 -0.47
C ILE A 67 -7.27 -8.42 -0.35
#